data_AF-A0A4P6FJZ3-F1
#
_entry.id   AF-A0A4P6FJZ3-F1
#
_cell.length_a   1.000
_cell.length_b   1.000
_cell.length_c   1.000
_cell.angle_alpha   90.00
_cell.angle_beta   90.00
_cell.angle_gamma   90.00
#
_symmetry.space_group_name_H-M   'P 1'
#
loop_
_entity.id
_entity.type
_entity.pdbx_description
1 polymer ?
#
loop_
_entity_poly.entity_id
_entity_poly.type
_entity_poly.pdbx_seq_one_letter_code
_entity_poly.pdbx_strand_id
1 'polypeptide(L)'
;MKVIGNYQEQGYAHLQGLVAPEITQAFLQSLKADIGPDAIPLSRVREHPNLLTRPAFEIYGHHYKPMLAFLWGLTPIVSQLVGKELLPTYDYLRIYREGDLCRVHSDRYSCEHSLSLTLDYSDGATWDLQVETAATDPSARVEEDFGAQSFASIGMGIGDAVLYRGVHHRHGRIKPNPNAWSAHLFLHWVDRDGPYREHAFDGQISPTKVNFRFA
;
A
#
# COMPACT_ATOMS: atom_id res chain seq x y z
N MET A 1 4.45 -18.05 0.88
CA MET A 1 4.59 -16.91 1.80
C MET A 1 5.11 -17.36 3.15
N LYS A 2 6.11 -16.64 3.71
CA LYS A 2 6.57 -16.74 5.10
C LYS A 2 6.20 -15.46 5.85
N VAL A 3 5.65 -15.59 7.05
CA VAL A 3 5.36 -14.45 7.93
C VAL A 3 6.55 -14.24 8.87
N ILE A 4 7.09 -13.03 8.91
CA ILE A 4 8.21 -12.63 9.76
C ILE A 4 7.72 -11.47 10.65
N GLY A 5 7.81 -11.65 11.96
CA GLY A 5 7.21 -10.75 12.95
C GLY A 5 5.81 -11.22 13.38
N ASN A 6 5.15 -10.41 14.21
CA ASN A 6 3.84 -10.71 14.77
C ASN A 6 2.94 -9.48 14.66
N TYR A 7 1.96 -9.51 13.76
CA TYR A 7 1.06 -8.39 13.49
C TYR A 7 0.21 -8.00 14.72
N GLN A 8 -0.21 -8.98 15.52
CA GLN A 8 -1.06 -8.77 16.69
C GLN A 8 -0.29 -8.05 17.79
N GLU A 9 0.94 -8.48 18.04
CA GLU A 9 1.80 -7.93 19.10
C GLU A 9 2.51 -6.63 18.68
N GLN A 10 3.02 -6.58 17.45
CA GLN A 10 3.91 -5.51 16.98
C GLN A 10 3.18 -4.46 16.12
N GLY A 11 1.98 -4.77 15.64
CA GLY A 11 1.23 -3.89 14.73
C GLY A 11 1.70 -3.93 13.28
N TYR A 12 2.70 -4.76 12.95
CA TYR A 12 3.18 -4.99 11.59
C TYR A 12 3.80 -6.39 11.43
N ALA A 13 3.88 -6.88 10.20
CA ALA A 13 4.57 -8.12 9.83
C ALA A 13 5.05 -8.07 8.38
N HIS A 14 6.23 -8.66 8.12
CA HIS A 14 6.75 -8.88 6.77
C HIS A 14 6.20 -10.20 6.23
N LEU A 15 5.55 -10.11 5.08
CA LEU A 15 4.97 -11.22 4.32
C LEU A 15 5.91 -11.51 3.15
N GLN A 16 6.94 -12.31 3.41
CA GLN A 16 7.93 -12.69 2.41
C GLN A 16 7.31 -13.65 1.38
N GLY A 17 7.39 -13.30 0.10
CA GLY A 17 6.79 -14.05 -1.01
C GLY A 17 5.27 -14.18 -0.85
N LEU A 18 4.58 -13.06 -0.60
CA LEU A 18 3.11 -13.00 -0.59
C LEU A 18 2.57 -13.25 -2.00
N VAL A 19 3.15 -12.56 -2.99
CA VAL A 19 2.81 -12.68 -4.41
C VAL A 19 4.01 -13.24 -5.16
N ALA A 20 3.79 -14.17 -6.08
CA ALA A 20 4.87 -14.71 -6.91
C ALA A 20 5.42 -13.62 -7.86
N PRO A 21 6.74 -13.52 -8.08
CA PRO A 21 7.32 -12.51 -8.98
C PRO A 21 6.76 -12.53 -10.40
N GLU A 22 6.37 -13.69 -10.92
CA GLU A 22 5.75 -13.83 -12.24
C GLU A 22 4.39 -13.11 -12.30
N ILE A 23 3.66 -13.09 -11.19
CA ILE A 23 2.37 -12.40 -11.10
C ILE A 23 2.59 -10.88 -11.03
N THR A 24 3.59 -10.41 -10.26
CA THR A 24 3.90 -8.96 -10.21
C THR A 24 4.38 -8.45 -11.56
N GLN A 25 5.21 -9.24 -12.25
CA GLN A 25 5.68 -8.94 -13.60
C GLN A 25 4.53 -8.91 -14.61
N ALA A 26 3.65 -9.92 -14.62
CA ALA A 26 2.50 -9.96 -15.52
C ALA A 26 1.57 -8.75 -15.30
N PHE A 27 1.32 -8.38 -14.04
CA PHE A 27 0.54 -7.20 -13.70
C PHE A 27 1.17 -5.91 -14.25
N LEU A 28 2.48 -5.70 -14.06
CA LEU A 28 3.18 -4.52 -14.57
C LEU A 28 3.24 -4.48 -16.10
N GLN A 29 3.37 -5.64 -16.76
CA GLN A 29 3.31 -5.74 -18.22
C GLN A 29 1.93 -5.32 -18.76
N SER A 30 0.85 -5.79 -18.14
CA SER A 30 -0.51 -5.35 -18.48
C SER A 30 -0.69 -3.85 -18.28
N LEU A 31 -0.26 -3.32 -17.13
CA LEU A 31 -0.31 -1.88 -16.86
C LEU A 31 0.47 -1.08 -17.90
N LYS A 32 1.69 -1.51 -18.28
CA LYS A 32 2.49 -0.82 -19.29
C LYS A 32 1.86 -0.89 -20.67
N ALA A 33 1.24 -2.01 -21.04
CA ALA A 33 0.49 -2.13 -22.29
C ALA A 33 -0.69 -1.15 -22.33
N ASP A 34 -1.42 -1.02 -21.23
CA ASP A 34 -2.59 -0.12 -21.12
C ASP A 34 -2.20 1.37 -21.09
N ILE A 35 -1.07 1.72 -20.45
CA ILE A 35 -0.52 3.09 -20.46
C ILE A 35 0.05 3.46 -21.83
N GLY A 36 0.56 2.48 -22.58
CA GLY A 36 1.18 2.69 -23.88
C GLY A 36 2.67 3.06 -23.82
N PRO A 37 3.29 3.36 -24.98
CA PRO A 37 4.73 3.55 -25.10
C PRO A 37 5.22 4.90 -24.55
N ASP A 38 4.33 5.88 -24.43
CA ASP A 38 4.65 7.24 -24.01
C ASP A 38 5.18 7.31 -22.57
N ALA A 39 5.79 8.45 -22.23
CA ALA A 39 6.24 8.73 -20.88
C ALA A 39 5.04 8.71 -19.90
N ILE A 40 5.23 8.07 -18.74
CA ILE A 40 4.18 7.95 -17.74
C ILE A 40 3.77 9.34 -17.19
N PRO A 41 2.48 9.65 -17.09
CA PRO A 41 2.03 10.94 -16.59
C PRO A 41 2.30 11.07 -15.09
N LEU A 42 2.96 12.15 -14.66
CA LEU A 42 3.13 12.41 -13.22
C LEU A 42 1.81 12.89 -12.61
N SER A 43 1.59 12.53 -11.34
CA SER A 43 0.45 13.01 -10.55
C SER A 43 0.38 14.53 -10.61
N ARG A 44 -0.81 15.03 -10.97
CA ARG A 44 -1.09 16.48 -11.01
C ARG A 44 -1.63 17.00 -9.68
N VAL A 45 -1.76 16.12 -8.69
CA VAL A 45 -2.26 16.45 -7.36
C VAL A 45 -1.22 17.33 -6.66
N ARG A 46 -1.62 18.57 -6.34
CA ARG A 46 -0.76 19.57 -5.69
C ARG A 46 -1.13 19.78 -4.22
N GLU A 47 -2.28 19.28 -3.79
CA GLU A 47 -2.86 19.57 -2.48
C GLU A 47 -3.18 18.30 -1.72
N HIS A 48 -2.18 17.79 -1.01
CA HIS A 48 -2.27 16.89 0.15
C HIS A 48 -0.96 17.08 0.93
N PRO A 49 -0.83 16.68 2.21
CA PRO A 49 0.48 16.76 2.85
C PRO A 49 1.47 15.99 1.97
N ASN A 50 2.48 16.70 1.47
CA ASN A 50 3.43 16.16 0.48
C ASN A 50 4.27 15.09 1.17
N LEU A 51 3.82 13.84 1.06
CA LEU A 51 4.53 12.64 1.52
C LEU A 51 5.81 12.40 0.71
N LEU A 52 5.85 12.96 -0.51
CA LEU A 52 6.95 12.86 -1.45
C LEU A 52 7.60 14.23 -1.64
N THR A 53 8.88 14.23 -1.98
CA THR A 53 9.65 15.44 -2.29
C THR A 53 9.34 16.01 -3.68
N ARG A 54 8.67 15.22 -4.53
CA ARG A 54 8.23 15.60 -5.89
C ARG A 54 7.06 14.72 -6.35
N PRO A 55 6.30 15.12 -7.38
CA PRO A 55 5.22 14.30 -7.92
C PRO A 55 5.70 12.93 -8.41
N ALA A 56 4.93 11.88 -8.16
CA ALA A 56 5.17 10.53 -8.67
C ALA A 56 4.03 10.11 -9.61
N PHE A 57 4.23 9.06 -10.41
CA PHE A 57 3.10 8.42 -11.09
C PHE A 57 2.25 7.71 -10.04
N GLU A 58 0.95 7.98 -10.04
CA GLU A 58 -0.02 7.38 -9.13
C GLU A 58 -1.31 7.06 -9.90
N ILE A 59 -1.84 5.87 -9.66
CA ILE A 59 -3.16 5.47 -10.18
C ILE A 59 -3.91 4.73 -9.09
N TYR A 60 -5.20 5.00 -8.96
CA TYR A 60 -6.08 4.36 -7.99
C TYR A 60 -6.89 3.26 -8.66
N GLY A 61 -7.23 2.18 -7.95
CA GLY A 61 -7.93 1.04 -8.57
C GLY A 61 -9.33 1.38 -9.10
N HIS A 62 -9.97 2.46 -8.63
CA HIS A 62 -11.20 2.93 -9.27
C HIS A 62 -10.98 3.40 -10.72
N HIS A 63 -9.77 3.84 -11.07
CA HIS A 63 -9.34 4.15 -12.43
C HIS A 63 -8.71 2.94 -13.15
N TYR A 64 -8.10 2.01 -12.42
CA TYR A 64 -7.51 0.77 -12.99
C TYR A 64 -8.03 -0.48 -12.27
N LYS A 65 -9.14 -1.02 -12.77
CA LYS A 65 -9.91 -2.10 -12.13
C LYS A 65 -9.14 -3.39 -11.81
N PRO A 66 -8.08 -3.79 -12.55
CA PRO A 66 -7.26 -4.93 -12.15
C PRO A 66 -6.70 -4.82 -10.72
N MET A 67 -6.43 -3.62 -10.23
CA MET A 67 -5.99 -3.42 -8.84
C MET A 67 -7.09 -3.79 -7.84
N LEU A 68 -8.34 -3.39 -8.09
CA LEU A 68 -9.46 -3.76 -7.20
C LEU A 68 -9.61 -5.27 -7.09
N ALA A 69 -9.35 -6.02 -8.17
CA ALA A 69 -9.35 -7.47 -8.13
C ALA A 69 -8.23 -8.03 -7.23
N PHE A 70 -7.04 -7.42 -7.22
CA PHE A 70 -5.97 -7.73 -6.26
C PHE A 70 -6.41 -7.44 -4.82
N LEU A 71 -6.97 -6.26 -4.55
CA LEU A 71 -7.47 -5.87 -3.23
C LEU A 71 -8.51 -6.87 -2.69
N TRP A 72 -9.52 -7.18 -3.51
CA TRP A 72 -10.57 -8.11 -3.14
C TRP A 72 -10.02 -9.54 -2.97
N GLY A 73 -9.15 -9.98 -3.89
CA GLY A 73 -8.53 -11.30 -3.84
C GLY A 73 -7.61 -11.51 -2.62
N LEU A 74 -6.94 -10.47 -2.13
CA LEU A 74 -6.10 -10.54 -0.93
C LEU A 74 -6.88 -10.36 0.39
N THR A 75 -8.13 -9.89 0.34
CA THR A 75 -8.95 -9.67 1.54
C THR A 75 -9.06 -10.91 2.45
N PRO A 76 -9.29 -12.14 1.94
CA PRO A 76 -9.42 -13.31 2.81
C PRO A 76 -8.13 -13.65 3.57
N ILE A 77 -6.97 -13.62 2.91
CA ILE A 77 -5.69 -13.92 3.58
C ILE A 77 -5.30 -12.83 4.56
N VAL A 78 -5.53 -11.56 4.22
CA VAL A 78 -5.25 -10.44 5.14
C VAL A 78 -6.18 -10.50 6.35
N SER A 79 -7.47 -10.83 6.17
CA SER A 79 -8.40 -11.04 7.28
C SER A 79 -7.92 -12.13 8.23
N GLN A 80 -7.44 -13.26 7.69
CA GLN A 80 -6.88 -14.34 8.49
C GLN A 80 -5.62 -13.91 9.25
N LEU A 81 -4.70 -13.19 8.59
CA LEU A 81 -3.46 -12.69 9.20
C LEU A 81 -3.72 -11.65 10.30
N VAL A 82 -4.72 -10.81 10.13
CA VAL A 82 -5.15 -9.82 11.13
C VAL A 82 -5.92 -10.49 12.28
N GLY A 83 -6.68 -11.54 11.99
CA GLY A 83 -7.58 -12.20 12.95
C GLY A 83 -8.91 -11.48 13.13
N LYS A 84 -9.35 -10.74 12.11
CA LYS A 84 -10.61 -9.96 12.09
C LYS A 84 -11.33 -10.13 10.75
N GLU A 85 -12.63 -9.87 10.72
CA GLU A 85 -13.34 -9.73 9.46
C GLU A 85 -13.07 -8.36 8.85
N LEU A 86 -12.51 -8.33 7.64
CA LEU A 86 -12.13 -7.07 7.01
C LEU A 86 -13.03 -6.73 5.82
N LEU A 87 -13.19 -5.43 5.61
CA LEU A 87 -13.77 -4.86 4.41
C LEU A 87 -12.69 -4.07 3.64
N PRO A 88 -12.53 -4.28 2.33
CA PRO A 88 -11.60 -3.50 1.53
C PRO A 88 -12.07 -2.04 1.47
N THR A 89 -11.13 -1.09 1.45
CA THR A 89 -11.43 0.33 1.24
C THR A 89 -11.05 0.75 -0.17
N TYR A 90 -9.77 1.00 -0.41
CA TYR A 90 -9.21 1.38 -1.70
C TYR A 90 -7.79 0.84 -1.85
N ASP A 91 -7.28 0.95 -3.05
CA ASP A 91 -5.88 0.71 -3.38
C ASP A 91 -5.35 1.83 -4.29
N TYR A 92 -4.02 1.96 -4.30
CA TYR A 92 -3.33 2.78 -5.27
C TYR A 92 -1.96 2.20 -5.57
N LEU A 93 -1.49 2.43 -6.79
CA LEU A 93 -0.15 2.10 -7.23
C LEU A 93 0.67 3.38 -7.31
N ARG A 94 1.95 3.29 -6.95
CA ARG A 94 2.91 4.37 -7.15
C ARG A 94 4.19 3.84 -7.79
N ILE A 95 4.71 4.60 -8.76
CA ILE A 95 6.07 4.41 -9.30
C ILE A 95 6.95 5.53 -8.76
N TYR A 96 7.94 5.14 -7.96
CA TYR A 96 8.97 6.01 -7.42
C TYR A 96 10.15 6.07 -8.37
N ARG A 97 10.84 7.20 -8.38
CA ARG A 97 12.07 7.45 -9.14
C ARG A 97 13.29 7.41 -8.23
N GLU A 98 14.47 7.32 -8.84
CA GLU A 98 15.75 7.39 -8.15
C GLU A 98 15.84 8.56 -7.17
N GLY A 99 16.20 8.29 -5.94
CA GLY A 99 16.35 9.31 -4.89
C GLY A 99 15.03 9.77 -4.25
N ASP A 100 13.88 9.23 -4.66
CA ASP A 100 12.62 9.51 -3.95
C ASP A 100 12.70 9.06 -2.49
N LEU A 101 12.01 9.82 -1.65
CA LEU A 101 11.75 9.51 -0.25
C LEU A 101 10.24 9.38 -0.04
N CYS A 102 9.86 8.64 1.00
CA CYS A 102 8.52 8.68 1.55
C CYS A 102 8.62 9.18 3.00
N ARG A 103 8.19 10.42 3.22
CA ARG A 103 8.24 11.07 4.55
C ARG A 103 7.42 10.28 5.56
N VAL A 104 7.83 10.35 6.81
CA VAL A 104 7.21 9.61 7.92
C VAL A 104 5.83 10.20 8.21
N HIS A 105 4.81 9.34 8.24
CA HIS A 105 3.41 9.74 8.43
C HIS A 105 2.56 8.61 9.03
N SER A 106 1.39 8.98 9.57
CA SER A 106 0.27 8.05 9.81
C SER A 106 -0.67 8.07 8.62
N ASP A 107 -1.28 6.92 8.30
CA ASP A 107 -2.34 6.87 7.30
C ASP A 107 -3.65 7.48 7.83
N ARG A 108 -4.54 7.82 6.89
CA ARG A 108 -5.93 8.20 7.18
C ARG A 108 -6.76 7.02 7.70
N TYR A 109 -7.91 7.30 8.32
CA TYR A 109 -8.76 6.29 8.96
C TYR A 109 -9.30 5.18 8.04
N SER A 110 -9.36 5.41 6.73
CA SER A 110 -9.71 4.35 5.76
C SER A 110 -8.61 3.27 5.60
N CYS A 111 -7.50 3.41 6.31
CA CYS A 111 -6.30 2.57 6.21
C CYS A 111 -5.97 1.92 7.56
N GLU A 112 -6.99 1.47 8.29
CA GLU A 112 -6.82 0.79 9.59
C GLU A 112 -5.82 -0.36 9.49
N HIS A 113 -5.91 -1.12 8.39
CA HIS A 113 -4.96 -2.15 8.01
C HIS A 113 -4.45 -1.86 6.61
N SER A 114 -3.15 -1.67 6.48
CA SER A 114 -2.47 -1.31 5.24
C SER A 114 -1.50 -2.42 4.85
N LEU A 115 -1.39 -2.65 3.55
CA LEU A 115 -0.41 -3.56 2.98
C LEU A 115 0.35 -2.82 1.88
N SER A 116 1.67 -2.67 2.07
CA SER A 116 2.58 -2.22 1.01
C SER A 116 3.16 -3.45 0.34
N LEU A 117 2.93 -3.62 -0.96
CA LEU A 117 3.42 -4.73 -1.78
C LEU A 117 4.45 -4.20 -2.78
N THR A 118 5.62 -4.81 -2.83
CA THR A 118 6.65 -4.50 -3.82
C THR A 118 6.38 -5.27 -5.10
N LEU A 119 6.20 -4.55 -6.21
CA LEU A 119 5.93 -5.14 -7.51
C LEU A 119 7.19 -5.38 -8.31
N ASP A 120 8.11 -4.40 -8.35
CA ASP A 120 9.37 -4.49 -9.08
C ASP A 120 10.38 -3.37 -8.72
N TYR A 121 11.64 -3.60 -9.03
CA TYR A 121 12.76 -2.67 -8.94
C TYR A 121 13.54 -2.67 -10.25
N SER A 122 13.81 -1.49 -10.83
CA SER A 122 14.53 -1.41 -12.10
C SER A 122 15.91 -2.04 -12.08
N ASP A 123 16.61 -1.92 -10.94
CA ASP A 123 18.02 -2.30 -10.80
C ASP A 123 18.18 -3.46 -9.79
N GLY A 124 17.06 -4.06 -9.36
CA GLY A 124 17.01 -5.20 -8.45
C GLY A 124 17.42 -4.89 -7.00
N ALA A 125 17.71 -3.63 -6.65
CA ALA A 125 18.09 -3.25 -5.29
C ALA A 125 16.85 -3.10 -4.40
N THR A 126 16.81 -3.83 -3.28
CA THR A 126 15.71 -3.68 -2.32
C THR A 126 15.68 -2.27 -1.74
N TRP A 127 14.47 -1.73 -1.60
CA TRP A 127 14.25 -0.46 -0.91
C TRP A 127 13.40 -0.74 0.33
N ASP A 128 13.93 -0.41 1.50
CA ASP A 128 13.31 -0.75 2.78
C ASP A 128 12.10 0.12 3.09
N LEU A 129 11.09 -0.46 3.72
CA LEU A 129 10.02 0.26 4.42
C LEU A 129 10.38 0.33 5.90
N GLN A 130 10.34 1.53 6.48
CA GLN A 130 10.47 1.72 7.92
C GLN A 130 9.09 1.86 8.57
N VAL A 131 8.90 1.17 9.69
CA VAL A 131 7.67 1.22 10.51
C VAL A 131 8.05 1.50 11.95
N GLU A 132 7.43 2.48 12.57
CA GLU A 132 7.65 2.79 13.98
C GLU A 132 7.23 1.62 14.86
N THR A 133 8.08 1.28 15.82
CA THR A 133 7.87 0.09 16.68
C THR A 133 6.77 0.30 17.71
N ALA A 134 6.61 1.54 18.20
CA ALA A 134 5.55 1.90 19.12
C ALA A 134 4.33 2.42 18.36
N ALA A 135 3.14 2.06 18.84
CA ALA A 135 1.91 2.67 18.36
C ALA A 135 1.82 4.14 18.81
N THR A 136 1.27 4.98 17.95
CA THR A 136 1.05 6.40 18.18
C THR A 136 -0.43 6.74 18.02
N ASP A 137 -0.84 7.85 18.63
CA ASP A 137 -2.12 8.45 18.29
C ASP A 137 -2.14 8.87 16.80
N PRO A 138 -3.30 8.76 16.12
CA PRO A 138 -3.43 9.20 14.74
C PRO A 138 -3.03 10.67 14.59
N SER A 139 -2.21 10.99 13.59
CA SER A 139 -1.71 12.34 13.37
C SER A 139 -1.65 12.69 11.88
N ALA A 140 -1.99 13.93 11.54
CA ALA A 140 -1.79 14.48 10.19
C ALA A 140 -0.37 15.00 9.97
N ARG A 141 0.55 14.80 10.93
CA ARG A 141 1.95 15.23 10.83
C ARG A 141 2.69 14.41 9.77
N VAL A 142 3.53 15.12 9.03
CA VAL A 142 4.46 14.52 8.06
C VAL A 142 5.85 15.04 8.37
N GLU A 143 6.78 14.13 8.60
CA GLU A 143 8.11 14.40 9.12
C GLU A 143 9.19 13.77 8.22
N GLU A 144 10.39 14.34 8.20
CA GLU A 144 11.49 13.80 7.38
C GLU A 144 12.01 12.45 7.91
N ASP A 145 11.94 12.24 9.22
CA ASP A 145 12.39 11.04 9.91
C ASP A 145 11.51 10.72 11.14
N PHE A 146 11.91 9.70 11.91
CA PHE A 146 11.20 9.26 13.12
C PHE A 146 11.59 10.04 14.38
N GLY A 147 12.49 11.03 14.28
CA GLY A 147 13.09 11.72 15.42
C GLY A 147 13.80 10.76 16.37
N ALA A 148 13.47 10.84 17.66
CA ALA A 148 14.02 9.96 18.70
C ALA A 148 13.34 8.59 18.79
N GLN A 149 12.32 8.31 17.97
CA GLN A 149 11.52 7.10 18.07
C GLN A 149 12.18 5.91 17.39
N SER A 150 11.98 4.73 17.96
CA SER A 150 12.54 3.48 17.41
C SER A 150 11.66 2.94 16.28
N PHE A 151 12.28 2.49 15.19
CA PHE A 151 11.61 1.92 14.03
C PHE A 151 12.27 0.61 13.59
N ALA A 152 11.47 -0.28 12.99
CA ALA A 152 11.97 -1.43 12.24
C ALA A 152 12.26 -1.01 10.80
N SER A 153 13.33 -1.55 10.20
CA SER A 153 13.61 -1.42 8.75
C SER A 153 13.39 -2.78 8.10
N ILE A 154 12.48 -2.84 7.13
CA ILE A 154 12.06 -4.09 6.50
C ILE A 154 12.47 -4.04 5.03
N GLY A 155 13.47 -4.84 4.68
CA GLY A 155 13.88 -5.04 3.29
C GLY A 155 12.84 -5.88 2.55
N MET A 156 12.31 -5.33 1.45
CA MET A 156 11.24 -5.96 0.68
C MET A 156 11.79 -6.44 -0.65
N GLY A 157 11.74 -7.74 -0.90
CA GLY A 157 11.97 -8.31 -2.23
C GLY A 157 10.77 -8.13 -3.16
N ILE A 158 10.94 -8.46 -4.43
CA ILE A 158 9.83 -8.50 -5.39
C ILE A 158 8.78 -9.52 -4.92
N GLY A 159 7.52 -9.12 -4.82
CA GLY A 159 6.43 -9.95 -4.34
C GLY A 159 6.30 -10.03 -2.81
N ASP A 160 7.23 -9.42 -2.07
CA ASP A 160 7.10 -9.24 -0.63
C ASP A 160 6.12 -8.12 -0.29
N ALA A 161 5.47 -8.25 0.86
CA ALA A 161 4.63 -7.19 1.40
C ALA A 161 4.92 -6.93 2.88
N VAL A 162 4.60 -5.72 3.35
CA VAL A 162 4.50 -5.41 4.77
C VAL A 162 3.04 -5.12 5.07
N LEU A 163 2.46 -5.89 5.98
CA LEU A 163 1.14 -5.66 6.56
C LEU A 163 1.33 -4.87 7.85
N TYR A 164 0.63 -3.74 8.02
CA TYR A 164 0.81 -2.85 9.18
C TYR A 164 -0.46 -2.08 9.52
N ARG A 165 -0.57 -1.62 10.77
CA ARG A 165 -1.65 -0.76 11.25
C ARG A 165 -1.39 0.69 10.84
N GLY A 166 -1.78 1.05 9.61
CA GLY A 166 -1.42 2.33 8.97
C GLY A 166 -1.77 3.58 9.78
N VAL A 167 -2.91 3.56 10.48
CA VAL A 167 -3.38 4.68 11.31
C VAL A 167 -2.50 4.90 12.55
N HIS A 168 -2.03 3.81 13.16
CA HIS A 168 -1.42 3.82 14.50
C HIS A 168 0.09 3.58 14.50
N HIS A 169 0.70 3.17 13.39
CA HIS A 169 2.14 3.03 13.28
C HIS A 169 2.63 3.95 12.17
N ARG A 170 3.38 5.00 12.54
CA ARG A 170 3.98 5.87 11.54
C ARG A 170 4.94 5.05 10.69
N HIS A 171 5.01 5.38 9.41
CA HIS A 171 5.84 4.64 8.47
C HIS A 171 6.34 5.55 7.36
N GLY A 172 7.39 5.12 6.68
CA GLY A 172 8.02 5.87 5.62
C GLY A 172 9.18 5.12 4.99
N ARG A 173 9.83 5.77 4.02
CA ARG A 173 11.05 5.31 3.36
C ARG A 173 12.04 6.47 3.42
N ILE A 174 12.81 6.51 4.51
CA ILE A 174 13.67 7.65 4.87
C ILE A 174 15.04 7.59 4.18
N LYS A 175 15.38 6.45 3.59
CA LYS A 175 16.56 6.33 2.71
C LYS A 175 16.13 6.58 1.26
N PRO A 176 16.95 7.26 0.44
CA PRO A 176 16.61 7.49 -0.97
C PRO A 176 16.44 6.17 -1.73
N ASN A 177 15.47 6.10 -2.65
CA ASN A 177 15.30 4.95 -3.54
C ASN A 177 16.58 4.72 -4.34
N PRO A 178 17.24 3.56 -4.22
CA PRO A 178 18.52 3.29 -4.88
C PRO A 178 18.38 2.87 -6.35
N ASN A 179 17.16 2.70 -6.86
CA ASN A 179 16.89 2.25 -8.22
C ASN A 179 16.43 3.41 -9.11
N ALA A 180 16.70 3.33 -10.41
CA ALA A 180 16.15 4.26 -11.40
C ALA A 180 14.61 4.42 -11.25
N TRP A 181 13.91 3.31 -11.01
CA TRP A 181 12.52 3.31 -10.55
C TRP A 181 12.16 2.11 -9.68
N SER A 182 11.11 2.24 -8.87
CA SER A 182 10.48 1.12 -8.15
C SER A 182 8.97 1.23 -8.14
N ALA A 183 8.27 0.10 -8.27
CA ALA A 183 6.81 0.04 -8.35
C ALA A 183 6.24 -0.65 -7.11
N HIS A 184 5.27 0.00 -6.46
CA HIS A 184 4.64 -0.49 -5.24
C HIS A 184 3.12 -0.34 -5.33
N LEU A 185 2.41 -1.36 -4.85
CA LEU A 185 0.96 -1.37 -4.70
C LEU A 185 0.62 -1.24 -3.22
N PHE A 186 -0.30 -0.34 -2.89
CA PHE A 186 -0.77 -0.09 -1.54
C PHE A 186 -2.25 -0.48 -1.47
N LEU A 187 -2.59 -1.35 -0.53
CA LEU A 187 -3.92 -1.92 -0.38
C LEU A 187 -4.39 -1.69 1.05
N HIS A 188 -5.67 -1.33 1.21
CA HIS A 188 -6.19 -0.88 2.50
C HIS A 188 -7.52 -1.56 2.85
N TRP A 189 -7.69 -1.81 4.14
CA TRP A 189 -8.88 -2.40 4.73
C TRP A 189 -9.24 -1.71 6.05
N VAL A 190 -10.49 -1.88 6.44
CA VAL A 190 -11.03 -1.57 7.77
C VAL A 190 -11.65 -2.81 8.38
N ASP A 191 -11.67 -2.88 9.71
CA ASP A 191 -12.43 -3.89 10.44
C ASP A 191 -13.93 -3.69 10.18
N ARG A 192 -14.63 -4.77 9.84
CA ARG A 192 -16.07 -4.78 9.56
C ARG A 192 -16.86 -4.20 10.74
N ASP A 193 -16.48 -4.58 11.96
CA ASP A 193 -17.16 -4.20 13.18
C ASP A 193 -16.41 -3.09 13.94
N GLY A 194 -15.40 -2.51 13.28
CA GLY A 194 -14.52 -1.49 13.84
C GLY A 194 -15.09 -0.06 13.81
N PRO A 195 -14.33 0.89 14.38
CA PRO A 195 -14.69 2.30 14.42
C PRO A 195 -14.59 3.01 13.06
N TYR A 196 -13.99 2.36 12.06
CA TYR A 196 -13.71 2.93 10.73
C TYR A 196 -14.49 2.27 9.59
N ARG A 197 -15.46 1.40 9.92
CA ARG A 197 -16.21 0.57 8.96
C ARG A 197 -16.91 1.37 7.86
N GLU A 198 -17.27 2.62 8.11
CA GLU A 198 -17.89 3.53 7.14
C GLU A 198 -16.99 3.88 5.96
N HIS A 199 -15.68 3.66 6.09
CA HIS A 199 -14.71 3.85 5.01
C HIS A 199 -14.62 2.66 4.04
N ALA A 200 -15.33 1.56 4.31
CA ALA A 200 -15.40 0.42 3.41
C ALA A 200 -15.82 0.84 1.99
N PHE A 201 -15.15 0.25 0.99
CA PHE A 201 -15.32 0.54 -0.44
C PHE A 201 -15.16 2.03 -0.79
N ASP A 202 -14.26 2.74 -0.09
CA ASP A 202 -13.99 4.17 -0.25
C ASP A 202 -15.25 5.03 -0.05
N GLY A 203 -16.18 4.57 0.81
CA GLY A 203 -17.49 5.19 1.03
C GLY A 203 -18.47 5.00 -0.12
N GLN A 204 -18.13 4.22 -1.16
CA GLN A 204 -18.94 4.03 -2.38
C GLN A 204 -19.81 2.76 -2.34
N ILE A 205 -20.35 2.41 -1.17
CA ILE A 205 -21.29 1.29 -1.06
C ILE A 205 -22.62 1.68 -1.71
N SER A 206 -22.86 1.18 -2.92
CA SER A 206 -24.16 1.36 -3.59
C SER A 206 -25.16 0.32 -3.09
N PRO A 207 -26.32 0.71 -2.53
CA PRO A 207 -27.36 -0.23 -2.12
C PRO A 207 -28.15 -0.81 -3.31
N THR A 208 -27.82 -0.40 -4.54
CA THR A 208 -28.55 -0.83 -5.74
C THR A 208 -28.39 -2.33 -5.93
N LYS A 209 -29.53 -3.02 -5.95
CA LYS A 209 -29.56 -4.46 -6.21
C LYS A 209 -29.00 -4.75 -7.59
N VAL A 210 -27.93 -5.54 -7.65
CA VAL A 210 -27.43 -6.10 -8.91
C VAL A 210 -28.52 -6.99 -9.51
N ASN A 211 -28.95 -6.67 -10.72
CA ASN A 211 -30.01 -7.41 -11.41
C ASN A 211 -29.60 -7.66 -12.86
N PHE A 212 -29.43 -8.92 -13.21
CA PHE A 212 -29.14 -9.35 -14.57
C PHE A 212 -30.45 -9.68 -15.29
N ARG A 213 -30.59 -9.23 -16.53
CA ARG A 213 -31.67 -9.65 -17.43
C ARG A 213 -31.07 -10.52 -18.51
N PHE A 214 -31.62 -11.72 -18.64
CA PHE A 214 -31.25 -12.67 -19.69
C PHE A 214 -32.24 -12.52 -20.85
N ALA A 215 -31.74 -12.67 -22.07
CA ALA A 215 -32.57 -12.71 -23.28
C ALA A 215 -33.35 -14.04 -23.35
#